data_AF-A0A2V2EM06-F1
#
_entry.id   AF-A0A2V2EM06-F1
#
_cell.length_a   1.000
_cell.length_b   1.000
_cell.length_c   1.000
_cell.angle_alpha   90.00
_cell.angle_beta   90.00
_cell.angle_gamma   90.00
#
_symmetry.space_group_name_H-M   'P 1'
#
loop_
_entity.id
_entity.type
_entity.pdbx_description
1 polymer ?
#
loop_
_entity_poly.entity_id
_entity_poly.type
_entity_poly.pdbx_seq_one_letter_code
_entity_poly.pdbx_strand_id
1 'polypeptide(L)'
;MKCSATKSHLGLDMSLPKNRFPHDFKYWHDMRIDQYATARAEADRKKKQELYEKFAVIAEKYLPLEHAKRSAFICIIARSPADLIHEGEVLDHCVGRMNYDQRFVREESLIFFVRTKKQPDTPFVTLEYSLRNHKILQCYGAHDHKPSEDVLHYVNKIWLPYANRTIKKLAA
;
A
#
# COMPACT_ATOMS: atom_id res chain seq x y z
N MET A 1 10.76 -10.75 33.12
CA MET A 1 10.54 -9.30 33.34
C MET A 1 11.05 -8.50 32.15
N LYS A 2 10.16 -8.04 31.25
CA LYS A 2 10.49 -7.11 30.16
C LYS A 2 9.57 -5.89 30.28
N CYS A 3 9.88 -4.98 31.21
CA CYS A 3 9.02 -3.85 31.56
C CYS A 3 9.67 -2.48 31.27
N SER A 4 10.56 -2.42 30.28
CA SER A 4 11.26 -1.17 29.91
C SER A 4 10.64 -0.44 28.71
N ALA A 5 9.72 -1.06 27.96
CA ALA A 5 9.27 -0.54 26.66
C ALA A 5 8.03 0.37 26.69
N THR A 6 7.18 0.31 27.72
CA THR A 6 5.95 1.14 27.81
C THR A 6 6.17 2.48 28.52
N LYS A 7 7.37 2.71 29.07
CA LYS A 7 7.69 3.79 30.02
C LYS A 7 7.71 5.19 29.39
N SER A 8 8.05 5.29 28.11
CA SER A 8 8.38 6.58 27.45
C SER A 8 7.24 7.16 26.61
N HIS A 9 6.24 6.36 26.23
CA HIS A 9 5.19 6.79 25.29
C HIS A 9 3.97 7.44 25.97
N LEU A 10 3.75 7.20 27.26
CA LEU A 10 2.55 7.63 27.99
C LEU A 10 2.76 8.84 28.92
N GLY A 11 3.98 9.39 29.00
CA GLY A 11 4.26 10.58 29.83
C GLY A 11 3.91 10.41 31.32
N LEU A 12 4.07 9.20 31.86
CA LEU A 12 3.63 8.90 33.23
C LEU A 12 4.56 9.55 34.26
N ASP A 13 3.97 10.35 35.16
CA ASP A 13 4.69 10.93 36.29
C ASP A 13 5.05 9.86 37.33
N MET A 14 6.35 9.65 37.53
CA MET A 14 6.92 8.66 38.45
C MET A 14 7.01 9.15 39.90
N SER A 15 6.63 10.41 40.17
CA SER A 15 6.48 10.95 41.52
C SER A 15 5.31 10.31 42.27
N LEU A 16 4.32 9.78 41.54
CA LEU A 16 3.10 9.21 42.11
C LEU A 16 3.33 7.77 42.60
N PRO A 17 3.00 7.44 43.87
CA PRO A 17 3.21 6.10 44.45
C PRO A 17 2.55 4.98 43.65
N LYS A 18 1.36 5.23 43.11
CA LYS A 18 0.60 4.33 42.20
C LYS A 18 1.35 3.96 40.91
N ASN A 19 2.30 4.77 40.47
CA ASN A 19 3.13 4.50 39.29
C ASN A 19 4.47 3.86 39.63
N ARG A 20 4.99 4.12 40.83
CA ARG A 20 6.29 3.62 41.33
C ARG A 20 6.17 2.26 42.04
N PHE A 21 5.11 2.05 42.81
CA PHE A 21 4.75 0.82 43.53
C PHE A 21 3.22 0.59 43.48
N PRO A 22 2.69 0.08 42.36
CA PRO A 22 1.27 -0.24 42.25
C PRO A 22 0.88 -1.36 43.23
N HIS A 23 -0.18 -1.15 44.01
CA HIS A 23 -0.70 -2.13 44.96
C HIS A 23 -1.16 -3.44 44.31
N ASP A 24 -1.68 -3.36 43.08
CA ASP A 24 -2.01 -4.52 42.24
C ASP A 24 -1.30 -4.37 40.89
N PHE A 25 -0.09 -4.93 40.80
CA PHE A 25 0.74 -4.83 39.61
C PHE A 25 0.01 -5.36 38.36
N LYS A 26 -0.78 -6.44 38.50
CA LYS A 26 -1.47 -7.06 37.36
C LYS A 26 -2.58 -6.16 36.84
N TYR A 27 -3.42 -5.63 37.73
CA TYR A 27 -4.49 -4.69 37.34
C TYR A 27 -3.93 -3.44 36.65
N TRP A 28 -2.89 -2.80 37.22
CA TRP A 28 -2.29 -1.60 36.63
C TRP A 28 -1.50 -1.88 35.35
N HIS A 29 -0.93 -3.07 35.21
CA HIS A 29 -0.29 -3.53 33.98
C HIS A 29 -1.32 -3.73 32.86
N ASP A 30 -2.39 -4.46 33.14
CA ASP A 30 -3.41 -4.79 32.14
C ASP A 30 -4.17 -3.53 31.70
N MET A 31 -4.51 -2.63 32.63
CA MET A 31 -5.10 -1.33 32.31
C MET A 31 -4.16 -0.43 31.48
N ARG A 32 -2.85 -0.48 31.71
CA ARG A 32 -1.87 0.29 30.90
C ARG A 32 -1.66 -0.30 29.52
N ILE A 33 -1.74 -1.63 29.38
CA ILE A 33 -1.74 -2.27 28.07
C ILE A 33 -2.97 -1.83 27.28
N ASP A 34 -4.14 -1.79 27.93
CA ASP A 34 -5.40 -1.38 27.30
C ASP A 34 -5.37 0.11 26.87
N GLN A 35 -4.89 1.00 27.75
CA GLN A 35 -4.68 2.42 27.42
C GLN A 35 -3.70 2.61 26.26
N TYR A 36 -2.58 1.87 26.26
CA TYR A 36 -1.60 1.92 25.19
C TYR A 36 -2.18 1.37 23.88
N ALA A 37 -2.95 0.27 23.92
CA ALA A 37 -3.61 -0.31 22.77
C ALA A 37 -4.64 0.65 22.18
N THR A 38 -5.42 1.31 23.02
CA THR A 38 -6.44 2.29 22.61
C THR A 38 -5.81 3.52 21.97
N ALA A 39 -4.80 4.13 22.62
CA ALA A 39 -4.10 5.29 22.06
C ALA A 39 -3.36 4.95 20.75
N ARG A 40 -2.77 3.75 20.67
CA ARG A 40 -2.14 3.26 19.44
C ARG A 40 -3.17 3.05 18.34
N ALA A 41 -4.33 2.47 18.64
CA ALA A 41 -5.41 2.27 17.67
C ALA A 41 -5.98 3.60 17.14
N GLU A 42 -6.08 4.63 17.97
CA GLU A 42 -6.48 5.98 17.52
C GLU A 42 -5.41 6.65 16.64
N ALA A 43 -4.14 6.59 17.05
CA ALA A 43 -3.03 7.12 16.26
C ALA A 43 -2.92 6.39 14.90
N ASP A 44 -3.09 5.06 14.90
CA ASP A 44 -3.06 4.25 13.70
C ASP A 44 -4.27 4.52 12.80
N ARG A 45 -5.45 4.77 13.36
CA ARG A 45 -6.64 5.20 12.59
C ARG A 45 -6.39 6.53 11.87
N LYS A 46 -5.88 7.55 12.56
CA LYS A 46 -5.55 8.85 11.95
C LYS A 46 -4.50 8.72 10.86
N LYS A 47 -3.40 8.00 11.13
CA LYS A 47 -2.33 7.75 10.14
C LYS A 47 -2.84 7.01 8.91
N LYS A 48 -3.70 6.00 9.10
CA LYS A 48 -4.34 5.29 7.98
C LYS A 48 -5.19 6.25 7.16
N GLN A 49 -6.00 7.08 7.80
CA GLN A 49 -6.85 8.03 7.09
C GLN A 49 -6.03 9.02 6.24
N GLU A 50 -5.00 9.65 6.83
CA GLU A 50 -4.10 10.54 6.10
C GLU A 50 -3.40 9.84 4.92
N LEU A 51 -3.03 8.56 5.10
CA LEU A 51 -2.39 7.76 4.07
C LEU A 51 -3.38 7.47 2.92
N TYR A 52 -4.63 7.14 3.23
CA TYR A 52 -5.68 6.90 2.22
C TYR A 52 -5.96 8.17 1.41
N GLU A 53 -6.07 9.32 2.07
CA GLU A 53 -6.28 10.61 1.41
C GLU A 53 -5.12 10.95 0.46
N LYS A 54 -3.88 10.83 0.92
CA LYS A 54 -2.70 11.07 0.07
C LYS A 54 -2.63 10.10 -1.10
N PHE A 55 -2.94 8.82 -0.85
CA PHE A 55 -2.93 7.80 -1.88
C PHE A 55 -3.96 8.11 -2.97
N ALA A 56 -5.18 8.51 -2.58
CA ALA A 56 -6.24 8.86 -3.54
C ALA A 56 -5.85 10.05 -4.41
N VAL A 57 -5.25 11.10 -3.83
CA VAL A 57 -4.75 12.28 -4.58
C VAL A 57 -3.71 11.87 -5.63
N ILE A 58 -2.78 11.00 -5.25
CA ILE A 58 -1.72 10.53 -6.15
C ILE A 58 -2.30 9.61 -7.23
N ALA A 59 -3.21 8.72 -6.87
CA ALA A 59 -3.90 7.87 -7.84
C ALA A 59 -4.65 8.72 -8.87
N GLU A 60 -5.34 9.78 -8.43
CA GLU A 60 -6.07 10.71 -9.29
C GLU A 60 -5.13 11.46 -10.26
N LYS A 61 -3.99 11.96 -9.76
CA LYS A 61 -2.94 12.58 -10.57
C LYS A 61 -2.45 11.68 -11.70
N TYR A 62 -2.40 10.37 -11.45
CA TYR A 62 -1.86 9.37 -12.37
C TYR A 62 -2.93 8.57 -13.14
N LEU A 63 -4.22 8.91 -13.00
CA LEU A 63 -5.31 8.34 -13.81
C LEU A 63 -5.05 8.37 -15.33
N PRO A 64 -4.40 9.39 -15.92
CA PRO A 64 -4.09 9.38 -17.35
C PRO A 64 -3.16 8.24 -17.81
N LEU A 65 -2.53 7.50 -16.88
CA LEU A 65 -1.71 6.32 -17.18
C LEU A 65 -2.55 5.04 -17.37
N GLU A 66 -3.84 5.08 -17.03
CA GLU A 66 -4.76 4.00 -17.33
C GLU A 66 -4.87 3.80 -18.85
N HIS A 67 -4.87 2.55 -19.27
CA HIS A 67 -4.94 2.21 -20.69
C HIS A 67 -5.93 1.08 -20.93
N ALA A 68 -7.00 1.39 -21.66
CA ALA A 68 -8.03 0.42 -22.07
C ALA A 68 -8.26 0.38 -23.59
N LYS A 69 -7.56 1.23 -24.35
CA LYS A 69 -7.82 1.42 -25.79
C LYS A 69 -7.12 0.35 -26.63
N ARG A 70 -7.88 -0.27 -27.55
CA ARG A 70 -7.36 -1.16 -28.63
C ARG A 70 -6.53 -2.39 -28.18
N SER A 71 -6.75 -2.90 -26.97
CA SER A 71 -6.14 -4.13 -26.46
C SER A 71 -7.17 -5.09 -25.87
N ALA A 72 -6.85 -6.38 -25.76
CA ALA A 72 -7.65 -7.36 -25.02
C ALA A 72 -7.54 -7.17 -23.48
N PHE A 73 -6.55 -6.40 -23.04
CA PHE A 73 -6.25 -6.10 -21.65
C PHE A 73 -6.55 -4.63 -21.32
N ILE A 74 -6.80 -4.37 -20.06
CA ILE A 74 -6.93 -3.03 -19.47
C ILE A 74 -5.90 -2.88 -18.37
N CYS A 75 -5.28 -1.71 -18.25
CA CYS A 75 -4.35 -1.38 -17.19
C CYS A 75 -4.97 -0.25 -16.36
N ILE A 76 -5.19 -0.52 -15.08
CA ILE A 76 -5.86 0.36 -14.11
C ILE A 76 -4.89 0.65 -12.98
N ILE A 77 -4.87 1.87 -12.44
CA ILE A 77 -4.04 2.20 -11.27
C ILE A 77 -4.74 1.78 -9.98
N ALA A 78 -3.97 1.34 -8.97
CA ALA A 78 -4.53 1.18 -7.63
C ALA A 78 -5.06 2.53 -7.12
N ARG A 79 -6.30 2.56 -6.61
CA ARG A 79 -6.97 3.79 -6.14
C ARG A 79 -6.93 3.92 -4.63
N SER A 80 -6.79 2.80 -3.93
CA SER A 80 -6.67 2.78 -2.49
C SER A 80 -5.65 1.74 -2.00
N PRO A 81 -5.10 1.92 -0.79
CA PRO A 81 -4.33 0.87 -0.12
C PRO A 81 -5.16 -0.41 0.11
N ALA A 82 -6.49 -0.30 0.23
CA ALA A 82 -7.37 -1.47 0.36
C ALA A 82 -7.37 -2.32 -0.92
N ASP A 83 -7.26 -1.69 -2.10
CA ASP A 83 -7.15 -2.41 -3.37
C ASP A 83 -5.87 -3.27 -3.40
N LEU A 84 -4.76 -2.74 -2.87
CA LEU A 84 -3.49 -3.47 -2.76
C LEU A 84 -3.59 -4.68 -1.83
N ILE A 85 -4.30 -4.52 -0.71
CA ILE A 85 -4.53 -5.60 0.25
C ILE A 85 -5.42 -6.67 -0.40
N HIS A 86 -6.52 -6.26 -1.03
CA HIS A 86 -7.44 -7.18 -1.70
C HIS A 86 -6.76 -7.96 -2.82
N GLU A 87 -6.01 -7.29 -3.70
CA GLU A 87 -5.28 -7.95 -4.79
C GLU A 87 -4.19 -8.88 -4.25
N GLY A 88 -3.47 -8.48 -3.19
CA GLY A 88 -2.48 -9.35 -2.54
C GLY A 88 -3.09 -10.58 -1.86
N GLU A 89 -4.26 -10.43 -1.23
CA GLU A 89 -5.01 -11.55 -0.64
C GLU A 89 -5.56 -12.51 -1.71
N VAL A 90 -6.09 -12.00 -2.82
CA VAL A 90 -6.64 -12.83 -3.90
C VAL A 90 -5.54 -13.56 -4.68
N LEU A 91 -4.41 -12.90 -4.92
CA LEU A 91 -3.32 -13.46 -5.72
C LEU A 91 -2.29 -14.24 -4.88
N ASP A 92 -2.52 -14.36 -3.57
CA ASP A 92 -1.68 -15.03 -2.56
C ASP A 92 -0.21 -14.59 -2.60
N HIS A 93 0.04 -13.31 -2.90
CA HIS A 93 1.39 -12.76 -2.95
C HIS A 93 1.48 -11.36 -2.31
N CYS A 94 2.69 -11.02 -1.86
CA CYS A 94 2.94 -10.00 -0.84
C CYS A 94 2.84 -8.53 -1.29
N VAL A 95 1.83 -8.13 -2.07
CA VAL A 95 1.61 -6.71 -2.45
C VAL A 95 1.10 -5.88 -1.27
N GLY A 96 0.43 -6.47 -0.28
CA GLY A 96 -0.04 -5.77 0.92
C GLY A 96 0.99 -5.60 2.05
N ARG A 97 2.17 -6.25 1.98
CA ARG A 97 3.09 -6.38 3.13
C ARG A 97 4.44 -5.68 2.98
N MET A 98 4.79 -5.14 1.81
CA MET A 98 6.13 -4.59 1.52
C MET A 98 6.21 -3.05 1.48
N ASN A 99 5.36 -2.33 2.23
CA ASN A 99 5.35 -0.85 2.27
C ASN A 99 5.14 -0.18 0.90
N TYR A 100 4.43 -0.83 -0.02
CA TYR A 100 4.12 -0.25 -1.33
C TYR A 100 3.23 1.00 -1.21
N ASP A 101 2.33 1.02 -0.23
CA ASP A 101 1.54 2.18 0.15
C ASP A 101 2.41 3.41 0.42
N GLN A 102 3.52 3.25 1.15
CA GLN A 102 4.45 4.34 1.42
C GLN A 102 5.23 4.76 0.16
N ARG A 103 5.66 3.82 -0.69
CA ARG A 103 6.35 4.15 -1.96
C ARG A 103 5.43 4.85 -2.94
N PHE A 104 4.16 4.45 -2.97
CA PHE A 104 3.13 5.08 -3.78
C PHE A 104 2.89 6.52 -3.32
N VAL A 105 2.73 6.73 -2.00
CA VAL A 105 2.56 8.08 -1.43
C VAL A 105 3.79 8.98 -1.65
N ARG A 106 4.98 8.39 -1.77
CA ARG A 106 6.22 9.12 -2.10
C ARG A 106 6.46 9.31 -3.59
N GLU A 107 5.54 8.85 -4.45
CA GLU A 107 5.71 8.88 -5.90
C GLU A 107 7.01 8.19 -6.37
N GLU A 108 7.47 7.15 -5.66
CA GLU A 108 8.68 6.38 -6.02
C GLU A 108 8.35 5.28 -7.04
N SER A 109 7.31 4.52 -6.74
CA SER A 109 6.73 3.49 -7.61
C SER A 109 5.20 3.50 -7.52
N LEU A 110 4.56 3.17 -8.64
CA LEU A 110 3.11 3.04 -8.76
C LEU A 110 2.77 1.59 -9.03
N ILE A 111 1.63 1.15 -8.49
CA ILE A 111 1.09 -0.18 -8.75
C ILE A 111 -0.11 -0.05 -9.67
N PHE A 112 -0.07 -0.86 -10.73
CA PHE A 112 -1.14 -1.01 -11.69
C PHE A 112 -1.64 -2.45 -11.69
N PHE A 113 -2.92 -2.61 -11.99
CA PHE A 113 -3.59 -3.88 -12.20
C PHE A 113 -3.87 -4.06 -13.69
N VAL A 114 -3.32 -5.11 -14.25
CA VAL A 114 -3.62 -5.52 -15.62
C VAL A 114 -4.74 -6.55 -15.55
N ARG A 115 -5.89 -6.23 -16.14
CA ARG A 115 -7.07 -7.10 -16.17
C ARG A 115 -7.45 -7.43 -17.60
N THR A 116 -8.24 -8.48 -17.79
CA THR A 116 -8.77 -8.82 -19.11
C THR A 116 -10.07 -8.07 -19.37
N LYS A 117 -10.35 -7.66 -20.61
CA LYS A 117 -11.63 -7.00 -20.93
C LYS A 117 -12.87 -7.87 -20.67
N LYS A 118 -12.70 -9.20 -20.73
CA LYS A 118 -13.79 -10.14 -20.47
C LYS A 118 -14.15 -10.18 -18.98
N GLN A 119 -13.18 -9.93 -18.10
CA GLN A 119 -13.33 -9.98 -16.65
C GLN A 119 -12.55 -8.82 -16.02
N PRO A 120 -13.09 -7.59 -16.09
CA PRO A 120 -12.45 -6.39 -15.58
C PRO A 120 -12.49 -6.30 -14.05
N ASP A 121 -13.26 -7.13 -13.38
CA ASP A 121 -13.39 -7.14 -11.91
C ASP A 121 -12.52 -8.23 -11.26
N THR A 122 -11.92 -9.10 -12.06
CA THR A 122 -11.09 -10.21 -11.55
C THR A 122 -9.62 -9.79 -11.50
N PRO A 123 -8.96 -9.87 -10.34
CA PRO A 123 -7.51 -9.82 -10.20
C PRO A 123 -6.82 -10.77 -11.19
N PHE A 124 -5.84 -10.27 -11.93
CA PHE A 124 -5.16 -11.08 -12.95
C PHE A 124 -3.64 -10.93 -12.89
N VAL A 125 -3.14 -9.71 -13.05
CA VAL A 125 -1.69 -9.43 -13.00
C VAL A 125 -1.45 -8.08 -12.31
N THR A 126 -0.48 -8.04 -11.40
CA THR A 126 -0.01 -6.82 -10.75
C THR A 126 1.28 -6.34 -11.42
N LEU A 127 1.40 -5.02 -11.56
CA LEU A 127 2.48 -4.35 -12.26
C LEU A 127 3.03 -3.22 -11.41
N GLU A 128 4.29 -3.30 -10.99
CA GLU A 128 5.01 -2.20 -10.34
C GLU A 128 5.80 -1.41 -11.38
N TYR A 129 5.54 -0.11 -11.44
CA TYR A 129 6.21 0.82 -12.33
C TYR A 129 6.97 1.88 -11.53
N SER A 130 8.25 2.06 -11.85
CA SER A 130 9.09 3.09 -11.22
C SER A 130 8.91 4.43 -11.91
N LEU A 131 8.49 5.44 -11.14
CA LEU A 131 8.41 6.83 -11.63
C LEU A 131 9.79 7.43 -11.84
N ARG A 132 10.76 7.08 -10.99
CA ARG A 132 12.15 7.56 -11.09
C ARG A 132 12.88 7.06 -12.33
N ASN A 133 12.70 5.78 -12.66
CA ASN A 133 13.46 5.13 -13.73
C ASN A 133 12.64 4.93 -15.01
N HIS A 134 11.36 5.27 -15.00
CA HIS A 134 10.42 5.09 -16.11
C HIS A 134 10.43 3.67 -16.70
N LYS A 135 10.49 2.67 -15.80
CA LYS A 135 10.58 1.24 -16.14
C LYS A 135 9.73 0.40 -15.22
N ILE A 136 9.41 -0.79 -15.70
CA ILE A 136 8.72 -1.82 -14.92
C ILE A 136 9.73 -2.45 -13.96
N LEU A 137 9.39 -2.51 -12.67
CA LEU A 137 10.19 -3.18 -11.64
C LEU A 137 9.74 -4.62 -11.43
N GLN A 138 8.43 -4.83 -11.36
CA GLN A 138 7.82 -6.13 -11.08
C GLN A 138 6.56 -6.30 -11.92
N CYS A 139 6.32 -7.51 -12.40
CA CYS A 139 5.12 -7.88 -13.16
C CYS A 139 4.80 -9.35 -12.89
N TYR A 140 3.83 -9.60 -12.01
CA TYR A 140 3.53 -10.93 -11.50
C TYR A 140 2.03 -11.23 -11.60
N GLY A 141 1.70 -12.46 -11.99
CA GLY A 141 0.35 -13.00 -11.90
C GLY A 141 0.12 -13.71 -10.56
N ALA A 142 -0.95 -14.49 -10.48
CA ALA A 142 -1.24 -15.31 -9.30
C ALA A 142 -0.05 -16.21 -8.91
N HIS A 143 0.17 -16.38 -7.60
CA HIS A 143 1.25 -17.21 -7.04
C HIS A 143 2.66 -16.81 -7.51
N ASP A 144 2.93 -15.51 -7.68
CA ASP A 144 4.19 -14.94 -8.17
C ASP A 144 4.67 -15.52 -9.52
N HIS A 145 3.77 -16.14 -10.29
CA HIS A 145 4.12 -16.68 -11.59
C HIS A 145 4.31 -15.57 -12.62
N LYS A 146 5.23 -15.81 -13.55
CA LYS A 146 5.40 -14.93 -14.71
C LYS A 146 4.08 -14.92 -15.50
N PRO A 147 3.53 -13.73 -15.81
CA PRO A 147 2.30 -13.65 -16.57
C PRO A 147 2.53 -14.15 -18.00
N SER A 148 1.44 -14.45 -18.72
CA SER A 148 1.52 -14.97 -20.09
C SER A 148 2.26 -14.01 -21.02
N GLU A 149 2.83 -14.55 -22.10
CA GLU A 149 3.60 -13.77 -23.07
C GLU A 149 2.77 -12.62 -23.67
N ASP A 150 1.47 -12.82 -23.86
CA ASP A 150 0.53 -11.79 -24.33
C ASP A 150 0.47 -10.58 -23.38
N VAL A 151 0.45 -10.83 -22.07
CA VAL A 151 0.44 -9.76 -21.06
C VAL A 151 1.77 -9.05 -21.04
N LEU A 152 2.88 -9.79 -21.09
CA LEU A 152 4.21 -9.20 -21.16
C LEU A 152 4.38 -8.35 -22.42
N HIS A 153 3.86 -8.80 -23.56
CA HIS A 153 3.85 -8.03 -24.80
C HIS A 153 3.03 -6.76 -24.64
N TYR A 154 1.80 -6.86 -24.12
CA TYR A 154 0.94 -5.71 -23.87
C TYR A 154 1.62 -4.69 -22.95
N VAL A 155 2.14 -5.14 -21.82
CA VAL A 155 2.78 -4.28 -20.82
C VAL A 155 4.03 -3.61 -21.38
N ASN A 156 4.93 -4.34 -22.04
CA ASN A 156 6.20 -3.80 -22.50
C ASN A 156 6.12 -3.02 -23.83
N LYS A 157 5.25 -3.44 -24.76
CA LYS A 157 5.19 -2.89 -26.12
C LYS A 157 4.07 -1.88 -26.31
N ILE A 158 2.99 -1.96 -25.52
CA ILE A 158 1.82 -1.09 -25.66
C ILE A 158 1.75 -0.11 -24.49
N TRP A 159 1.64 -0.62 -23.27
CA TRP A 159 1.42 0.21 -22.08
C TRP A 159 2.65 1.03 -21.69
N LEU A 160 3.84 0.44 -21.56
CA LEU A 160 5.04 1.14 -21.11
C LEU A 160 5.41 2.35 -22.01
N PRO A 161 5.42 2.25 -23.35
CA PRO A 161 5.67 3.40 -24.21
C PRO A 161 4.57 4.47 -24.13
N TYR A 162 3.33 4.07 -23.86
CA TYR A 162 2.23 5.00 -23.60
C TYR A 162 2.45 5.74 -22.28
N ALA A 163 2.67 5.00 -21.19
CA ALA A 163 2.91 5.52 -19.85
C ALA A 163 4.06 6.54 -19.85
N ASN A 164 5.21 6.19 -20.43
CA ASN A 164 6.37 7.07 -20.49
C ASN A 164 6.11 8.37 -21.27
N ARG A 165 5.26 8.34 -22.31
CA ARG A 165 4.85 9.55 -23.03
C ARG A 165 3.89 10.41 -22.22
N THR A 166 2.93 9.78 -21.53
CA THR A 166 1.97 10.49 -20.68
C THR A 166 2.65 11.15 -19.49
N ILE A 167 3.58 10.47 -18.82
CA ILE A 167 4.33 11.05 -17.70
C ILE A 167 5.13 12.27 -18.14
N LYS A 168 5.80 12.21 -19.31
CA LYS A 168 6.52 13.37 -19.85
C LYS A 168 5.61 14.58 -20.07
N LYS A 169 4.33 14.36 -20.39
CA LYS A 169 3.34 15.45 -20.55
C LYS A 169 2.82 15.96 -19.20
N LEU A 170 2.76 15.12 -18.18
CA LEU A 170 2.36 15.53 -16.82
C LEU A 170 3.48 16.30 -16.10
N ALA A 171 4.73 16.09 -16.49
CA ALA A 171 5.90 16.78 -15.96
C ALA A 171 6.28 18.05 -16.73
N ALA A 172 5.62 18.33 -17.85
CA ALA A 172 5.83 19.51 -18.70
C ALA A 172 4.79 20.59 -18.38
#